data_AF-A0AAU3HH30-F1
#
_entry.id   AF-A0AAU3HH30-F1
#
_cell.length_a   1.000
_cell.length_b   1.000
_cell.length_c   1.000
_cell.angle_alpha   90.00
_cell.angle_beta   90.00
_cell.angle_gamma   90.00
#
_symmetry.space_group_name_H-M   'P 1'
#
loop_
_entity.id
_entity.type
_entity.pdbx_description
1 polymer ?
#
loop_
_entity_poly.entity_id
_entity_poly.type
_entity_poly.pdbx_seq_one_letter_code
_entity_poly.pdbx_strand_id
1 'polypeptide(L)'
;MSDVGPTAVLPRRPLTVGELLDAAVLLLRDQARVLLPLAVALALAEQAVLYPVRLLAGAHPPGWWPAGGESFGWYWLLLAAGAGTEAAIIALLGNPAARGGAAALLGHRRAPSELLHEARPGATLLAAGAVGLAVGLAGLAGPAWFVAYGLLGLVVPVLVLDGVPAHRAPGRAIRLAGRVGGRAAAVRLLGYLGWWLVRVGIGLGVPYGLGLLDLFDVSAWALPVAVVAQAAVNALAYPALACLDAVLHLETRMRTEGLDIRLSRAPAGVPEPVLLAVER
;
A
#
# COMPACT_ATOMS: atom_id res chain seq x y z
N MET A 1 5.33 30.68 21.98
CA MET A 1 5.20 29.22 21.79
C MET A 1 4.93 28.94 20.31
N SER A 2 5.99 28.79 19.51
CA SER A 2 5.91 28.26 18.15
C SER A 2 7.29 27.76 17.71
N ASP A 3 7.89 26.87 18.51
CA ASP A 3 9.17 26.19 18.22
C ASP A 3 8.95 24.84 17.53
N VAL A 4 7.88 24.70 16.74
CA VAL A 4 7.67 23.52 15.91
C VAL A 4 8.15 23.87 14.51
N GLY A 5 9.42 23.61 14.24
CA GLY A 5 9.95 23.60 12.87
C GLY A 5 9.10 22.71 11.97
N PRO A 6 9.16 22.90 10.63
CA PRO A 6 8.30 22.16 9.70
C PRO A 6 8.34 20.66 9.99
N THR A 7 7.18 20.05 10.24
CA THR A 7 7.06 18.62 10.53
C THR A 7 7.63 17.83 9.35
N ALA A 8 8.84 17.33 9.53
CA ALA A 8 9.50 16.52 8.52
C ALA A 8 8.70 15.23 8.33
N VAL A 9 8.19 15.02 7.12
CA VAL A 9 7.41 13.83 6.74
C VAL A 9 8.16 12.52 7.06
N LEU A 10 9.49 12.53 6.97
CA LEU A 10 10.36 11.41 7.30
C LEU A 10 11.59 11.89 8.11
N PRO A 11 11.58 11.74 9.43
CA PRO A 11 12.75 11.96 10.26
C PRO A 11 13.88 10.99 9.89
N ARG A 12 15.14 11.44 9.90
CA ARG A 12 16.33 10.60 9.64
C ARG A 12 16.73 9.75 10.86
N ARG A 13 15.75 9.24 11.60
CA ARG A 13 15.93 8.39 12.78
C ARG A 13 15.01 7.18 12.69
N PRO A 14 15.28 6.10 13.44
CA PRO A 14 14.37 4.97 13.50
C PRO A 14 13.02 5.38 14.08
N LEU A 15 11.93 4.96 13.43
CA LEU A 15 10.57 5.40 13.78
C LEU A 15 9.81 4.31 14.56
N THR A 16 8.97 4.76 15.50
CA THR A 16 7.95 3.93 16.14
C THR A 16 6.84 3.58 15.15
N VAL A 17 5.98 2.61 15.50
CA VAL A 17 4.87 2.20 14.63
C VAL A 17 3.89 3.36 14.40
N GLY A 18 3.59 4.15 15.44
CA GLY A 18 2.72 5.32 15.32
C GLY A 18 3.32 6.40 14.41
N GLU A 19 4.61 6.72 14.57
CA GLU A 19 5.32 7.67 13.70
C GLU A 19 5.37 7.21 12.23
N LEU A 20 5.46 5.90 11.97
CA LEU A 20 5.42 5.34 10.61
C LEU A 20 4.04 5.55 9.95
N LEU A 21 2.96 5.34 10.70
CA LEU A 21 1.59 5.56 10.22
C LEU A 21 1.34 7.05 9.97
N ASP A 22 1.78 7.92 10.88
CA ASP A 22 1.66 9.38 10.71
C ASP A 22 2.46 9.87 9.50
N ALA A 23 3.71 9.41 9.35
CA ALA A 23 4.54 9.71 8.19
C ALA A 23 3.88 9.26 6.87
N ALA A 24 3.23 8.10 6.84
CA ALA A 24 2.50 7.63 5.66
C ALA A 24 1.31 8.54 5.31
N VAL A 25 0.56 9.02 6.31
CA VAL A 25 -0.56 9.95 6.11
C VAL A 25 -0.08 11.33 5.67
N LEU A 26 1.00 11.84 6.26
CA LEU A 26 1.63 13.10 5.84
C LEU A 26 2.14 13.00 4.39
N LEU A 27 2.74 11.87 4.03
CA LEU A 27 3.20 11.60 2.67
C LEU A 27 2.05 11.55 1.67
N LEU A 28 0.93 10.91 2.04
CA LEU A 28 -0.29 10.88 1.25
C LEU A 28 -0.84 12.29 1.06
N ARG A 29 -0.89 13.09 2.12
CA ARG A 29 -1.37 14.48 2.07
C ARG A 29 -0.55 15.34 1.10
N ASP A 30 0.77 15.21 1.14
CA ASP A 30 1.67 15.95 0.24
C ASP A 30 1.52 15.52 -1.23
N GLN A 31 1.11 14.27 -1.48
CA GLN A 31 0.96 13.70 -2.82
C GLN A 31 -0.50 13.49 -3.26
N ALA A 32 -1.46 14.02 -2.51
CA ALA A 32 -2.89 13.73 -2.69
C ALA A 32 -3.39 14.03 -4.11
N ARG A 33 -2.83 15.07 -4.75
CA ARG A 33 -3.17 15.48 -6.13
C ARG A 33 -2.87 14.42 -7.19
N VAL A 34 -1.96 13.48 -6.91
CA VAL A 34 -1.62 12.37 -7.81
C VAL A 34 -2.21 11.07 -7.31
N LEU A 35 -2.01 10.78 -6.02
CA LEU A 35 -2.39 9.49 -5.46
C LEU A 35 -3.91 9.29 -5.37
N LEU A 36 -4.69 10.32 -4.99
CA LEU A 36 -6.14 10.17 -4.85
C LEU A 36 -6.85 9.96 -6.20
N PRO A 37 -6.60 10.76 -7.27
CA PRO A 37 -7.24 10.50 -8.56
C PRO A 37 -6.90 9.13 -9.14
N LEU A 38 -5.65 8.69 -9.03
CA LEU A 38 -5.23 7.36 -9.45
C LEU A 38 -5.93 6.27 -8.63
N ALA A 39 -6.00 6.43 -7.31
CA ALA A 39 -6.65 5.49 -6.42
C ALA A 39 -8.17 5.39 -6.69
N VAL A 40 -8.84 6.51 -6.96
CA VAL A 40 -10.26 6.52 -7.39
C VAL A 40 -10.43 5.72 -8.68
N ALA A 41 -9.62 6.00 -9.70
CA ALA A 41 -9.70 5.29 -10.97
C ALA A 41 -9.45 3.78 -10.81
N LEU A 42 -8.43 3.40 -10.04
CA LEU A 42 -8.09 2.00 -9.76
C LEU A 42 -9.15 1.30 -8.91
N ALA A 43 -9.72 1.97 -7.90
CA ALA A 43 -10.78 1.41 -7.07
C ALA A 43 -12.05 1.17 -7.89
N LEU A 44 -12.43 2.08 -8.78
CA LEU A 44 -13.56 1.88 -9.70
C LEU A 44 -13.29 0.73 -10.69
N ALA A 45 -12.07 0.67 -11.23
CA ALA A 45 -11.67 -0.43 -12.11
C ALA A 45 -11.72 -1.78 -11.39
N GLU A 46 -11.27 -1.85 -10.13
CA GLU A 46 -11.41 -3.04 -9.28
C GLU A 46 -12.88 -3.44 -9.12
N GLN A 47 -13.78 -2.49 -8.82
CA GLN A 47 -15.20 -2.81 -8.69
C GLN A 47 -15.78 -3.39 -9.99
N ALA A 48 -15.38 -2.85 -11.15
CA ALA A 48 -15.80 -3.34 -12.45
C ALA A 48 -15.22 -4.74 -12.77
N VAL A 49 -13.92 -4.96 -12.50
CA VAL A 49 -13.23 -6.24 -12.77
C VAL A 49 -13.76 -7.36 -11.87
N LEU A 50 -14.05 -7.08 -10.60
CA LEU A 50 -14.56 -8.09 -9.67
C LEU A 50 -16.07 -8.35 -9.83
N TYR A 51 -16.82 -7.49 -10.51
CA TYR A 51 -18.27 -7.63 -10.65
C TYR A 51 -18.73 -8.95 -11.29
N PRO A 52 -18.15 -9.43 -12.40
CA PRO A 52 -18.54 -10.73 -12.97
C PRO A 52 -18.33 -11.89 -11.99
N VAL A 53 -17.22 -11.87 -11.23
CA VAL A 53 -16.93 -12.92 -10.24
C VAL A 53 -17.90 -12.85 -9.06
N ARG A 54 -18.37 -11.65 -8.67
CA ARG A 54 -19.41 -11.48 -7.66
C ARG A 54 -20.74 -12.10 -8.10
N LEU A 55 -21.11 -11.92 -9.37
CA LEU A 55 -22.32 -12.54 -9.93
C LEU A 55 -22.23 -14.07 -9.89
N LEU A 56 -21.08 -14.64 -10.29
CA LEU A 56 -20.84 -16.09 -10.23
C LEU A 56 -20.83 -16.64 -8.79
N ALA A 57 -20.37 -15.83 -7.83
CA ALA A 57 -20.37 -16.19 -6.41
C ALA A 57 -21.76 -16.04 -5.74
N GLY A 58 -22.76 -15.50 -6.44
CA GLY A 58 -24.05 -15.13 -5.84
C GLY A 58 -23.88 -14.08 -4.73
N ALA A 59 -22.84 -13.24 -4.84
CA ALA A 59 -22.55 -12.18 -3.90
C ALA A 59 -23.34 -10.93 -4.29
N HIS A 60 -24.37 -10.61 -3.51
CA HIS A 60 -25.29 -9.52 -3.82
C HIS A 60 -25.07 -8.31 -2.91
N PRO A 61 -25.25 -7.07 -3.43
CA PRO A 61 -25.30 -5.89 -2.58
C PRO A 61 -26.50 -6.00 -1.62
N PRO A 62 -26.46 -5.32 -0.46
CA PRO A 62 -25.42 -4.38 -0.02
C PRO A 62 -24.20 -5.01 0.66
N GLY A 63 -24.33 -6.22 1.19
CA GLY A 63 -23.29 -6.86 1.99
C GLY A 63 -22.24 -7.64 1.20
N TRP A 64 -22.48 -7.91 -0.09
CA TRP A 64 -21.65 -8.77 -0.93
C TRP A 64 -21.46 -10.19 -0.36
N TRP A 65 -22.46 -10.65 0.38
CA TRP A 65 -22.49 -11.99 0.96
C TRP A 65 -23.10 -12.99 -0.03
N PRO A 66 -22.63 -14.24 -0.05
CA PRO A 66 -23.25 -15.29 -0.85
C PRO A 66 -24.63 -15.63 -0.28
N ALA A 67 -25.65 -15.69 -1.13
CA ALA A 67 -27.02 -15.99 -0.71
C ALA A 67 -27.28 -17.48 -0.35
N GLY A 68 -26.30 -18.38 -0.55
CA GLY A 68 -26.44 -19.81 -0.29
C GLY A 68 -25.11 -20.55 -0.14
N GLY A 69 -25.16 -21.82 0.32
CA GLY A 69 -23.97 -22.64 0.62
C GLY A 69 -23.27 -23.25 -0.59
N GLU A 70 -23.92 -23.30 -1.75
CA GLU A 70 -23.40 -23.97 -2.96
C GLU A 70 -22.33 -23.14 -3.71
N SER A 71 -22.14 -21.86 -3.37
CA SER A 71 -21.20 -20.96 -4.06
C SER A 71 -19.86 -20.76 -3.35
N PHE A 72 -19.53 -21.58 -2.34
CA PHE A 72 -18.31 -21.42 -1.54
C PHE A 72 -17.03 -21.31 -2.39
N GLY A 73 -16.87 -22.15 -3.41
CA GLY A 73 -15.69 -22.12 -4.29
C GLY A 73 -15.55 -20.80 -5.07
N TRP A 74 -16.66 -20.30 -5.63
CA TRP A 74 -16.68 -19.01 -6.33
C TRP A 74 -16.48 -17.83 -5.38
N TYR A 75 -17.05 -17.91 -4.18
CA TYR A 75 -16.84 -16.90 -3.15
C TYR A 75 -15.38 -16.87 -2.67
N TRP A 76 -14.76 -18.04 -2.53
CA TRP A 76 -13.34 -18.13 -2.21
C TRP A 76 -12.45 -17.56 -3.32
N LEU A 77 -12.76 -17.89 -4.57
CA LEU A 77 -12.09 -17.30 -5.73
C LEU A 77 -12.26 -15.77 -5.77
N LEU A 78 -13.45 -15.26 -5.45
CA LEU A 78 -13.70 -13.83 -5.32
C LEU A 78 -12.80 -13.18 -4.26
N LEU A 79 -12.66 -13.79 -3.09
CA LEU A 79 -11.78 -13.30 -2.03
C LEU A 79 -10.31 -13.33 -2.45
N ALA A 80 -9.86 -14.41 -3.09
CA ALA A 80 -8.49 -14.54 -3.59
C ALA A 80 -8.19 -13.53 -4.71
N ALA A 81 -9.10 -13.39 -5.69
CA ALA A 81 -8.99 -12.41 -6.76
C ALA A 81 -9.02 -10.97 -6.22
N GLY A 82 -9.86 -10.70 -5.22
CA GLY A 82 -9.91 -9.43 -4.50
C GLY A 82 -8.58 -9.10 -3.83
N ALA A 83 -8.04 -10.03 -3.03
CA ALA A 83 -6.74 -9.86 -2.37
C ALA A 83 -5.60 -9.62 -3.36
N GLY A 84 -5.58 -10.34 -4.49
CA GLY A 84 -4.60 -10.15 -5.55
C GLY A 84 -4.73 -8.79 -6.25
N THR A 85 -5.97 -8.37 -6.56
CA THR A 85 -6.24 -7.09 -7.22
C THR A 85 -5.86 -5.91 -6.32
N GLU A 86 -6.23 -5.99 -5.04
CA GLU A 86 -5.85 -5.00 -4.02
C GLU A 86 -4.32 -4.89 -3.89
N ALA A 87 -3.61 -6.02 -3.79
CA ALA A 87 -2.16 -6.02 -3.71
C ALA A 87 -1.50 -5.42 -4.96
N ALA A 88 -2.03 -5.68 -6.15
CA ALA A 88 -1.56 -5.05 -7.39
C ALA A 88 -1.78 -3.54 -7.38
N ILE A 89 -2.96 -3.06 -6.96
CA ILE A 89 -3.27 -1.63 -6.92
C ILE A 89 -2.36 -0.90 -5.93
N ILE A 90 -2.18 -1.44 -4.72
CA ILE A 90 -1.27 -0.87 -3.72
C ILE A 90 0.16 -0.83 -4.28
N ALA A 91 0.61 -1.90 -4.93
CA ALA A 91 1.93 -1.94 -5.56
C ALA A 91 2.08 -0.90 -6.69
N LEU A 92 1.06 -0.71 -7.55
CA LEU A 92 1.06 0.32 -8.59
C LEU A 92 1.21 1.73 -8.00
N LEU A 93 0.42 2.04 -6.97
CA LEU A 93 0.48 3.31 -6.24
C LEU A 93 1.81 3.47 -5.47
N GLY A 94 2.47 2.37 -5.14
CA GLY A 94 3.77 2.34 -4.49
C GLY A 94 4.87 3.07 -5.27
N ASN A 95 4.78 3.18 -6.60
CA ASN A 95 5.78 3.90 -7.40
C ASN A 95 5.77 5.42 -7.13
N PRO A 96 4.67 6.16 -7.40
CA PRO A 96 4.61 7.57 -7.06
C PRO A 96 4.85 7.80 -5.56
N ALA A 97 4.26 6.97 -4.69
CA ALA A 97 4.47 7.05 -3.24
C ALA A 97 5.95 6.96 -2.85
N ALA A 98 6.70 5.98 -3.38
CA ALA A 98 8.12 5.81 -3.12
C ALA A 98 8.94 7.02 -3.60
N ARG A 99 8.65 7.53 -4.81
CA ARG A 99 9.34 8.71 -5.37
C ARG A 99 9.13 9.94 -4.51
N GLY A 100 7.91 10.20 -4.07
CA GLY A 100 7.65 11.32 -3.18
C GLY A 100 8.21 11.11 -1.77
N GLY A 101 8.23 9.86 -1.27
CA GLY A 101 8.87 9.53 0.02
C GLY A 101 10.37 9.81 0.01
N ALA A 102 11.06 9.46 -1.08
CA ALA A 102 12.49 9.78 -1.25
C ALA A 102 12.73 11.29 -1.35
N ALA A 103 11.88 12.01 -2.09
CA ALA A 103 11.97 13.47 -2.15
C ALA A 103 11.78 14.11 -0.77
N ALA A 104 10.77 13.65 -0.02
CA ALA A 104 10.48 14.13 1.32
C ALA A 104 11.62 13.86 2.31
N LEU A 105 12.27 12.70 2.25
CA LEU A 105 13.46 12.38 3.06
C LEU A 105 14.65 13.33 2.78
N LEU A 106 14.74 13.81 1.54
CA LEU A 106 15.73 14.80 1.12
C LEU A 106 15.30 16.25 1.39
N GLY A 107 14.12 16.49 1.98
CA GLY A 107 13.60 17.83 2.26
C GLY A 107 13.04 18.55 1.03
N HIS A 108 12.79 17.83 -0.07
CA HIS A 108 12.27 18.39 -1.31
C HIS A 108 10.81 17.96 -1.54
N ARG A 109 10.04 18.83 -2.20
CA ARG A 109 8.71 18.49 -2.74
C ARG A 109 8.80 18.38 -4.25
N ARG A 110 8.33 17.25 -4.79
CA ARG A 110 8.23 17.05 -6.24
C ARG A 110 6.90 17.56 -6.78
N ALA A 111 6.93 18.11 -7.97
CA ALA A 111 5.71 18.48 -8.67
C ALA A 111 4.92 17.22 -9.11
N PRO A 112 3.58 17.28 -9.22
CA PRO A 112 2.76 16.16 -9.69
C PRO A 112 3.22 15.55 -11.00
N SER A 113 3.65 16.39 -11.96
CA SER A 113 4.16 15.94 -13.26
C SER A 113 5.46 15.14 -13.14
N GLU A 114 6.36 15.52 -12.24
CA GLU A 114 7.64 14.84 -12.01
C GLU A 114 7.47 13.46 -11.38
N LEU A 115 6.41 13.26 -10.59
CA LEU A 115 6.10 11.96 -10.01
C LEU A 115 5.72 10.93 -11.10
N LEU A 116 5.05 11.38 -12.16
CA LEU A 116 4.55 10.54 -13.25
C LEU A 116 5.55 10.41 -14.42
N HIS A 117 6.30 11.46 -14.75
CA HIS A 117 7.12 11.51 -15.96
C HIS A 117 8.33 10.56 -15.93
N GLU A 118 9.00 10.42 -14.79
CA GLU A 118 10.13 9.49 -14.67
C GLU A 118 9.70 8.12 -14.08
N ALA A 119 8.40 7.81 -14.07
CA ALA A 119 7.93 6.49 -13.68
C ALA A 119 8.42 5.50 -14.74
N ARG A 120 8.98 4.35 -14.33
CA ARG A 120 9.21 3.19 -15.22
C ARG A 120 7.92 2.37 -15.30
N PRO A 121 6.93 2.78 -16.12
CA PRO A 121 5.55 2.36 -15.90
C PRO A 121 5.37 0.89 -16.25
N GLY A 122 6.04 0.40 -17.31
CA GLY A 122 6.02 -1.01 -17.68
C GLY A 122 6.64 -1.92 -16.61
N ALA A 123 7.77 -1.54 -16.02
CA ALA A 123 8.40 -2.35 -14.97
C ALA A 123 7.55 -2.37 -13.69
N THR A 124 6.94 -1.24 -13.33
CA THR A 124 6.00 -1.16 -12.20
C THR A 124 4.74 -1.97 -12.45
N LEU A 125 4.17 -1.89 -13.66
CA LEU A 125 2.98 -2.65 -14.04
C LEU A 125 3.24 -4.16 -13.95
N LEU A 126 4.36 -4.62 -14.50
CA LEU A 126 4.75 -6.03 -14.42
C LEU A 126 5.01 -6.48 -12.97
N ALA A 127 5.71 -5.66 -12.18
CA ALA A 127 5.98 -5.98 -10.79
C ALA A 127 4.68 -6.02 -9.96
N ALA A 128 3.79 -5.05 -10.14
CA ALA A 128 2.50 -5.00 -9.46
C ALA A 128 1.60 -6.16 -9.87
N GLY A 129 1.53 -6.49 -11.16
CA GLY A 129 0.82 -7.67 -11.66
C GLY A 129 1.38 -8.97 -11.07
N ALA A 130 2.70 -9.12 -10.97
CA ALA A 130 3.34 -10.28 -10.36
C ALA A 130 3.04 -10.39 -8.86
N VAL A 131 3.08 -9.27 -8.13
CA VAL A 131 2.70 -9.21 -6.70
C VAL A 131 1.24 -9.59 -6.53
N GLY A 132 0.34 -9.00 -7.32
CA GLY A 132 -1.09 -9.33 -7.26
C GLY A 132 -1.38 -10.78 -7.58
N LEU A 133 -0.74 -11.34 -8.62
CA LEU A 133 -0.86 -12.75 -8.96
C LEU A 133 -0.36 -13.64 -7.82
N ALA A 134 0.81 -13.35 -7.24
CA ALA A 134 1.36 -14.13 -6.14
C ALA A 134 0.45 -14.09 -4.89
N VAL A 135 -0.08 -12.92 -4.53
CA VAL A 135 -1.01 -12.77 -3.41
C VAL A 135 -2.33 -13.49 -3.69
N GLY A 136 -2.88 -13.37 -4.91
CA GLY A 136 -4.11 -14.05 -5.30
C GLY A 136 -3.96 -15.57 -5.30
N LEU A 137 -2.88 -16.11 -5.86
CA LEU A 137 -2.59 -17.56 -5.81
C LEU A 137 -2.38 -18.04 -4.38
N ALA A 138 -1.70 -17.27 -3.53
CA ALA A 138 -1.59 -17.58 -2.11
C ALA A 138 -2.95 -17.54 -1.40
N GLY A 139 -3.86 -16.66 -1.83
CA GLY A 139 -5.24 -16.58 -1.34
C GLY A 139 -6.06 -17.82 -1.64
N LEU A 140 -5.80 -18.51 -2.75
CA LEU A 140 -6.44 -19.81 -3.03
C LEU A 140 -6.07 -20.87 -1.98
N ALA A 141 -4.86 -20.79 -1.41
CA ALA A 141 -4.40 -21.63 -0.31
C ALA A 141 -4.83 -21.13 1.08
N GLY A 142 -5.79 -20.20 1.15
CA GLY A 142 -6.31 -19.64 2.40
C GLY A 142 -5.41 -18.58 3.01
N PRO A 143 -5.08 -18.63 4.31
CA PRO A 143 -4.41 -17.51 4.98
C PRO A 143 -2.98 -17.25 4.48
N ALA A 144 -2.46 -18.04 3.54
CA ALA A 144 -1.15 -17.82 2.94
C ALA A 144 -1.04 -16.46 2.22
N TRP A 145 -2.16 -15.84 1.81
CA TRP A 145 -2.13 -14.48 1.24
C TRP A 145 -1.56 -13.44 2.22
N PHE A 146 -1.76 -13.60 3.55
CA PHE A 146 -1.16 -12.69 4.54
C PHE A 146 0.36 -12.72 4.48
N VAL A 147 0.93 -13.92 4.31
CA VAL A 147 2.39 -14.11 4.20
C VAL A 147 2.89 -13.48 2.90
N ALA A 148 2.24 -13.77 1.78
CA ALA A 148 2.60 -13.19 0.47
C ALA A 148 2.50 -11.65 0.51
N TYR A 149 1.42 -11.11 1.05
CA TYR A 149 1.19 -9.67 1.18
C TYR A 149 2.25 -9.00 2.06
N GLY A 150 2.58 -9.60 3.21
CA GLY A 150 3.59 -9.08 4.13
C GLY A 150 5.00 -9.05 3.52
N LEU A 151 5.37 -10.08 2.76
CA LEU A 151 6.73 -10.24 2.21
C LEU A 151 6.95 -9.48 0.88
N LEU A 152 5.92 -9.37 0.04
CA LEU A 152 6.04 -8.79 -1.30
C LEU A 152 5.69 -7.30 -1.36
N GLY A 153 5.24 -6.72 -0.26
CA GLY A 153 4.83 -5.32 -0.20
C GLY A 153 5.90 -4.30 -0.62
N LEU A 154 7.17 -4.63 -0.39
CA LEU A 154 8.29 -3.73 -0.68
C LEU A 154 8.84 -3.87 -2.10
N VAL A 155 8.25 -4.71 -2.96
CA VAL A 155 8.76 -4.96 -4.32
C VAL A 155 8.86 -3.69 -5.16
N VAL A 156 7.82 -2.86 -5.17
CA VAL A 156 7.81 -1.63 -5.95
C VAL A 156 8.70 -0.54 -5.33
N PRO A 157 8.68 -0.28 -4.01
CA PRO A 157 9.68 0.56 -3.37
C PRO A 157 11.13 0.15 -3.69
N VAL A 158 11.46 -1.14 -3.63
CA VAL A 158 12.78 -1.67 -4.00
C VAL A 158 13.10 -1.39 -5.47
N LEU A 159 12.18 -1.68 -6.39
CA LEU A 159 12.36 -1.45 -7.83
C LEU A 159 12.66 0.02 -8.13
N VAL A 160 11.96 0.93 -7.46
CA VAL A 160 11.99 2.37 -7.73
C VAL A 160 13.14 3.06 -6.99
N LEU A 161 13.33 2.77 -5.71
CA LEU A 161 14.29 3.46 -4.84
C LEU A 161 15.68 2.85 -4.89
N ASP A 162 15.77 1.52 -4.96
CA ASP A 162 17.06 0.84 -5.01
C ASP A 162 17.53 0.66 -6.46
N GLY A 163 16.66 0.92 -7.45
CA GLY A 163 16.99 0.90 -8.88
C GLY A 163 17.42 -0.47 -9.40
N VAL A 164 17.11 -1.55 -8.67
CA VAL A 164 17.53 -2.91 -9.02
C VAL A 164 16.75 -3.45 -10.24
N PRO A 165 17.33 -4.38 -11.02
CA PRO A 165 16.60 -5.04 -12.10
C PRO A 165 15.32 -5.74 -11.60
N ALA A 166 14.25 -5.71 -12.41
CA ALA A 166 12.93 -6.20 -12.01
C ALA A 166 12.93 -7.66 -11.49
N HIS A 167 13.73 -8.54 -12.09
CA HIS A 167 13.84 -9.94 -11.66
C HIS A 167 14.50 -10.11 -10.27
N ARG A 168 15.27 -9.13 -9.78
CA ARG A 168 15.92 -9.16 -8.45
C ARG A 168 15.11 -8.45 -7.37
N ALA A 169 14.15 -7.61 -7.76
CA ALA A 169 13.34 -6.84 -6.82
C ALA A 169 12.58 -7.72 -5.80
N PRO A 170 11.94 -8.85 -6.19
CA PRO A 170 11.25 -9.72 -5.23
C PRO A 170 12.17 -10.31 -4.16
N GLY A 171 13.31 -10.88 -4.55
CA GLY A 171 14.26 -11.47 -3.59
C GLY A 171 14.83 -10.44 -2.61
N ARG A 172 15.07 -9.21 -3.08
CA ARG A 172 15.52 -8.11 -2.22
C ARG A 172 14.40 -7.62 -1.29
N ALA A 173 13.17 -7.49 -1.78
CA ALA A 173 12.01 -7.12 -0.96
C ALA A 173 11.75 -8.11 0.17
N ILE A 174 11.75 -9.42 -0.13
CA ILE A 174 11.57 -10.49 0.87
C ILE A 174 12.67 -10.43 1.94
N ARG A 175 13.93 -10.22 1.51
CA ARG A 175 15.06 -10.12 2.44
C ARG A 175 14.91 -8.92 3.38
N LEU A 176 14.54 -7.75 2.85
CA LEU A 176 14.30 -6.56 3.65
C LEU A 176 13.10 -6.74 4.59
N ALA A 177 12.01 -7.34 4.11
CA ALA A 177 10.83 -7.63 4.90
C ALA A 177 11.15 -8.54 6.10
N GLY A 178 12.06 -9.51 5.94
CA GLY A 178 12.52 -10.41 7.00
C GLY A 178 13.57 -9.83 7.96
N ARG A 179 14.16 -8.66 7.67
CA ARG A 179 15.12 -8.03 8.59
C ARG A 179 14.43 -7.55 9.87
N VAL A 180 15.22 -7.42 10.94
CA VAL A 180 14.75 -6.93 12.25
C VAL A 180 13.53 -7.75 12.74
N GLY A 181 13.62 -9.07 12.61
CA GLY A 181 12.56 -9.99 13.05
C GLY A 181 11.24 -9.88 12.28
N GLY A 182 11.25 -9.41 11.03
CA GLY A 182 10.02 -9.30 10.24
C GLY A 182 9.22 -8.02 10.50
N ARG A 183 9.81 -7.01 11.16
CA ARG A 183 9.12 -5.78 11.57
C ARG A 183 8.36 -5.10 10.42
N ALA A 184 8.98 -4.97 9.25
CA ALA A 184 8.35 -4.32 8.11
C ALA A 184 7.09 -5.08 7.65
N ALA A 185 7.16 -6.41 7.57
CA ALA A 185 6.01 -7.25 7.26
C ALA A 185 4.92 -7.13 8.33
N ALA A 186 5.29 -7.14 9.62
CA ALA A 186 4.35 -7.03 10.73
C ALA A 186 3.62 -5.68 10.75
N VAL A 187 4.34 -4.56 10.55
CA VAL A 187 3.72 -3.22 10.50
C VAL A 187 2.83 -3.07 9.27
N ARG A 188 3.23 -3.63 8.12
CA ARG A 188 2.38 -3.65 6.92
C ARG A 188 1.09 -4.43 7.16
N LEU A 189 1.17 -5.59 7.81
CA LEU A 189 0.00 -6.39 8.18
C LEU A 189 -0.89 -5.67 9.19
N LEU A 190 -0.31 -4.95 10.15
CA LEU A 190 -1.06 -4.13 11.09
C LEU A 190 -1.80 -2.98 10.38
N GLY A 191 -1.14 -2.28 9.46
CA GLY A 191 -1.75 -1.24 8.64
C GLY A 191 -2.90 -1.79 7.80
N TYR A 192 -2.70 -2.96 7.19
CA TYR A 192 -3.75 -3.66 6.45
C TYR A 192 -4.92 -4.09 7.35
N LEU A 193 -4.65 -4.60 8.55
CA LEU A 193 -5.71 -5.01 9.48
C LEU A 193 -6.56 -3.81 9.93
N GLY A 194 -5.92 -2.70 10.31
CA GLY A 194 -6.62 -1.47 10.68
C GLY A 194 -7.49 -0.97 9.52
N TRP A 195 -6.95 -1.03 8.31
CA TRP A 195 -7.69 -0.74 7.10
C TRP A 195 -8.88 -1.69 6.87
N TRP A 196 -8.66 -2.99 6.97
CA TRP A 196 -9.70 -3.99 6.75
C TRP A 196 -10.90 -3.79 7.69
N LEU A 197 -10.66 -3.42 8.95
CA LEU A 197 -11.71 -3.06 9.91
C LEU A 197 -12.50 -1.83 9.45
N VAL A 198 -11.82 -0.78 8.97
CA VAL A 198 -12.47 0.42 8.42
C VAL A 198 -13.29 0.09 7.18
N ARG A 199 -12.76 -0.73 6.27
CA ARG A 199 -13.46 -1.20 5.06
C ARG A 199 -14.73 -1.95 5.42
N VAL A 200 -14.66 -2.92 6.34
CA VAL A 200 -15.83 -3.68 6.79
C VAL A 200 -16.86 -2.74 7.44
N GLY A 201 -16.40 -1.84 8.31
CA GLY A 201 -17.26 -0.86 8.99
C GLY A 201 -17.99 0.07 8.03
N ILE A 202 -17.29 0.69 7.07
CA ILE A 202 -17.90 1.61 6.09
C ILE A 202 -18.69 0.84 5.03
N GLY A 203 -18.12 -0.24 4.51
CA GLY A 203 -18.69 -1.03 3.42
C GLY A 203 -20.02 -1.69 3.81
N LEU A 204 -20.18 -2.09 5.07
CA LEU A 204 -21.45 -2.57 5.59
C LEU A 204 -22.26 -1.41 6.21
N GLY A 205 -21.63 -0.55 7.01
CA GLY A 205 -22.33 0.47 7.79
C GLY A 205 -23.04 1.53 6.94
N VAL A 206 -22.45 1.95 5.80
CA VAL A 206 -23.09 2.95 4.94
C VAL A 206 -24.40 2.43 4.32
N PRO A 207 -24.41 1.32 3.56
CA PRO A 207 -25.65 0.87 2.92
C PRO A 207 -26.68 0.37 3.93
N TYR A 208 -26.28 -0.35 4.99
CA TYR A 208 -27.23 -0.80 6.01
C TYR A 208 -27.75 0.35 6.88
N GLY A 209 -26.87 1.29 7.28
CA GLY A 209 -27.26 2.42 8.12
C GLY A 209 -28.19 3.40 7.40
N LEU A 210 -27.88 3.73 6.14
CA LEU A 210 -28.77 4.59 5.34
C LEU A 210 -30.10 3.90 5.02
N GLY A 211 -30.10 2.58 4.79
CA GLY A 211 -31.32 1.80 4.60
C GLY A 211 -32.19 1.74 5.86
N LEU A 212 -31.57 1.62 7.05
CA LEU A 212 -32.28 1.66 8.35
C LEU A 212 -32.96 3.01 8.61
N LEU A 213 -32.40 4.09 8.08
CA LEU A 213 -32.95 5.45 8.20
C LEU A 213 -33.97 5.78 7.10
N ASP A 214 -34.30 4.83 6.23
CA ASP A 214 -35.19 5.00 5.07
C ASP A 214 -34.81 6.18 4.16
N LEU A 215 -33.50 6.47 4.07
CA LEU A 215 -32.97 7.60 3.30
C LEU A 215 -32.90 7.31 1.79
N PHE A 216 -33.04 6.05 1.39
CA PHE A 216 -33.13 5.64 -0.01
C PHE A 216 -33.84 4.29 -0.17
N ASP A 217 -34.40 4.05 -1.35
CA ASP A 217 -34.97 2.76 -1.72
C ASP A 217 -33.88 1.71 -1.93
N VAL A 218 -33.73 0.83 -0.93
CA VAL A 218 -32.72 -0.24 -0.92
C VAL A 218 -32.86 -1.16 -2.13
N SER A 219 -34.08 -1.40 -2.62
CA SER A 219 -34.32 -2.29 -3.76
C SER A 219 -33.76 -1.71 -5.07
N ALA A 220 -33.78 -0.38 -5.22
CA ALA A 220 -33.31 0.30 -6.43
C ALA A 220 -31.85 0.75 -6.35
N TRP A 221 -31.35 1.12 -5.16
CA TRP A 221 -30.07 1.81 -4.99
C TRP A 221 -28.98 1.02 -4.25
N ALA A 222 -29.24 -0.21 -3.79
CA ALA A 222 -28.24 -0.99 -3.04
C ALA A 222 -26.91 -1.17 -3.80
N LEU A 223 -26.96 -1.44 -5.11
CA LEU A 223 -25.77 -1.62 -5.94
C LEU A 223 -24.92 -0.34 -6.05
N PRO A 224 -25.44 0.79 -6.57
CA PRO A 224 -24.64 2.01 -6.71
C PRO A 224 -24.13 2.53 -5.35
N VAL A 225 -24.95 2.46 -4.29
CA VAL A 225 -24.53 2.88 -2.94
C VAL A 225 -23.39 2.01 -2.42
N ALA A 226 -23.49 0.68 -2.55
CA ALA A 226 -22.43 -0.23 -2.11
C ALA A 226 -21.13 -0.03 -2.93
N VAL A 227 -21.24 0.17 -4.25
CA VAL A 227 -20.08 0.45 -5.12
C VAL A 227 -19.42 1.76 -4.75
N VAL A 228 -20.19 2.83 -4.55
CA VAL A 228 -19.65 4.15 -4.15
C VAL A 228 -18.98 4.07 -2.78
N ALA A 229 -19.62 3.43 -1.80
CA ALA A 229 -19.04 3.26 -0.46
C ALA A 229 -17.71 2.49 -0.52
N GLN A 230 -17.68 1.35 -1.23
CA GLN A 230 -16.48 0.52 -1.39
C GLN A 230 -15.38 1.24 -2.18
N ALA A 231 -15.72 1.91 -3.28
CA ALA A 231 -14.74 2.64 -4.08
C ALA A 231 -14.16 3.84 -3.31
N ALA A 232 -14.99 4.60 -2.60
CA ALA A 232 -14.55 5.76 -1.82
C ALA A 232 -13.59 5.34 -0.69
N VAL A 233 -13.93 4.28 0.03
CA VAL A 233 -13.07 3.79 1.11
C VAL A 233 -11.75 3.26 0.55
N ASN A 234 -11.79 2.45 -0.52
CA ASN A 234 -10.59 1.89 -1.17
C ASN A 234 -9.70 3.00 -1.77
N ALA A 235 -10.28 4.06 -2.32
CA ALA A 235 -9.56 5.20 -2.90
C ALA A 235 -8.73 5.98 -1.86
N LEU A 236 -9.11 5.93 -0.58
CA LEU A 236 -8.32 6.53 0.50
C LEU A 236 -7.24 5.57 1.00
N ALA A 237 -7.59 4.29 1.15
CA ALA A 237 -6.71 3.34 1.81
C ALA A 237 -5.59 2.79 0.96
N TYR A 238 -5.85 2.50 -0.32
CA TYR A 238 -4.81 2.00 -1.23
C TYR A 238 -3.60 2.92 -1.32
N PRO A 239 -3.76 4.25 -1.48
CA PRO A 239 -2.61 5.14 -1.49
C PRO A 239 -2.00 5.32 -0.10
N ALA A 240 -2.78 5.23 0.99
CA ALA A 240 -2.23 5.26 2.35
C ALA A 240 -1.32 4.05 2.62
N LEU A 241 -1.73 2.84 2.23
CA LEU A 241 -0.93 1.62 2.33
C LEU A 241 0.32 1.68 1.44
N ALA A 242 0.18 2.21 0.22
CA ALA A 242 1.32 2.43 -0.66
C ALA A 242 2.35 3.42 -0.08
N CYS A 243 1.88 4.50 0.56
CA CYS A 243 2.73 5.43 1.31
C CYS A 243 3.39 4.75 2.51
N LEU A 244 2.67 3.90 3.24
CA LEU A 244 3.25 3.12 4.33
C LEU A 244 4.39 2.22 3.83
N ASP A 245 4.26 1.60 2.65
CA ASP A 245 5.31 0.76 2.07
C ASP A 245 6.57 1.55 1.71
N ALA A 246 6.38 2.74 1.13
CA ALA A 246 7.48 3.65 0.82
C ALA A 246 8.24 4.04 2.10
N VAL A 247 7.50 4.45 3.15
CA VAL A 247 8.06 4.85 4.44
C VAL A 247 8.76 3.65 5.12
N LEU A 248 8.13 2.48 5.13
CA LEU A 248 8.70 1.24 5.70
C LEU A 248 9.98 0.82 5.00
N HIS A 249 10.03 0.92 3.66
CA HIS A 249 11.24 0.64 2.89
C HIS A 249 12.38 1.57 3.32
N LEU A 250 12.13 2.88 3.33
CA LEU A 250 13.12 3.88 3.71
C LEU A 250 13.60 3.69 5.16
N GLU A 251 12.69 3.47 6.10
CA GLU A 251 13.02 3.22 7.51
C GLU A 251 13.85 1.94 7.69
N THR A 252 13.46 0.86 7.01
CA THR A 252 14.17 -0.42 7.08
C THR A 252 15.59 -0.28 6.55
N ARG A 253 15.79 0.47 5.46
CA ARG A 253 17.12 0.76 4.92
C ARG A 253 17.94 1.65 5.84
N MET A 254 17.36 2.71 6.41
CA MET A 254 18.06 3.55 7.39
C MET A 254 18.50 2.73 8.61
N ARG A 255 17.65 1.83 9.10
CA ARG A 255 17.92 1.01 10.28
C ARG A 255 18.95 -0.10 10.03
N THR A 256 18.96 -0.72 8.85
CA THR A 256 19.73 -1.95 8.62
C THR A 256 20.87 -1.82 7.61
N GLU A 257 20.83 -0.81 6.75
CA GLU A 257 21.85 -0.55 5.72
C GLU A 257 22.46 0.85 5.87
N GLY A 258 22.05 1.65 6.86
CA GLY A 258 22.44 3.05 6.99
C GLY A 258 23.95 3.26 7.10
N LEU A 259 24.64 2.40 7.85
CA LEU A 259 26.10 2.44 7.98
C LEU A 259 26.78 2.08 6.65
N ASP A 260 26.36 1.00 6.00
CA ASP A 260 26.90 0.57 4.69
C ASP A 260 26.71 1.66 3.62
N ILE A 261 25.56 2.34 3.64
CA ILE A 261 25.27 3.48 2.74
C ILE A 261 26.22 4.64 3.04
N ARG A 262 26.50 4.94 4.32
CA ARG A 262 27.43 6.02 4.69
C ARG A 262 28.86 5.68 4.28
N LEU A 263 29.32 4.46 4.55
CA LEU A 263 30.67 4.00 4.22
C LEU A 263 30.91 3.93 2.70
N SER A 264 29.94 3.41 1.93
CA SER A 264 30.07 3.33 0.46
C SER A 264 30.07 4.67 -0.26
N ARG A 265 29.57 5.74 0.38
CA ARG A 265 29.60 7.11 -0.15
C ARG A 265 30.77 7.94 0.36
N ALA A 266 31.55 7.42 1.30
CA ALA A 266 32.74 8.10 1.79
C ALA A 266 33.83 8.10 0.70
N PRO A 267 34.48 9.25 0.43
CA PRO A 267 35.66 9.28 -0.42
C PRO A 267 36.74 8.32 0.08
N ALA A 268 37.50 7.72 -0.84
CA ALA A 268 38.62 6.86 -0.47
C ALA A 268 39.65 7.65 0.34
N GLY A 269 40.04 7.12 1.50
CA GLY A 269 41.04 7.75 2.39
C GLY A 269 40.49 8.59 3.54
N VAL A 270 39.15 8.75 3.68
CA VAL A 270 38.60 9.38 4.89
C VAL A 270 38.83 8.44 6.09
N PRO A 271 39.49 8.90 7.17
CA PRO A 271 39.74 8.06 8.33
C PRO A 271 38.43 7.56 8.94
N GLU A 272 38.36 6.27 9.23
CA GLU A 272 37.21 5.61 9.85
C GLU A 272 36.70 6.31 11.13
N PRO A 273 37.56 6.86 12.02
CA PRO A 273 37.10 7.63 13.18
C PRO A 273 36.31 8.90 12.82
N VAL A 274 36.64 9.55 11.69
CA VAL A 274 35.94 10.74 11.20
C VAL A 274 34.60 10.35 10.58
N LEU A 275 34.52 9.19 9.93
CA LEU A 275 33.27 8.65 9.38
C LEU A 275 32.28 8.21 10.47
N LEU A 276 32.79 7.73 11.60
CA LEU A 276 31.98 7.27 12.74
C LEU A 276 31.70 8.38 13.76
N ALA A 277 32.37 9.53 13.66
CA ALA A 277 32.08 10.68 14.49
C ALA A 277 30.66 11.20 14.23
N VAL A 278 29.92 11.40 15.32
CA VAL A 278 28.69 12.18 15.33
C VAL A 278 29.11 13.63 15.50
N GLU A 279 28.89 14.47 14.48
CA GLU A 279 28.96 15.92 14.67
C GLU A 279 27.94 16.29 15.76
N ARG A 280 28.45 16.81 16.88
CA ARG A 280 27.64 17.26 18.01
C ARG A 280 27.05 18.63 17.72
#